data_AF-G2E8Q2-F1
#
_entry.id   AF-G2E8Q2-F1
#
_cell.length_a   1.000
_cell.length_b   1.000
_cell.length_c   1.000
_cell.angle_alpha   90.00
_cell.angle_beta   90.00
_cell.angle_gamma   90.00
#
_symmetry.space_group_name_H-M   'P 1'
#
loop_
_entity.id
_entity.type
_entity.pdbx_description
1 polymer ?
#
loop_
_entity_poly.entity_id
_entity_poly.type
_entity_poly.pdbx_seq_one_letter_code
_entity_poly.pdbx_strand_id
1 'polypeptide(L)'
;MVLRAADGETNKHIASTLGVNEDGVGQWRRRWLDAHDRLAAAADQPKRLRAVIEAVLADRPRSGAPGNFTPEQICQIIALACETPPPPLTHWTRKDLVRETIQRGIAPTISATTIGRILKSGRPQAPSHPLLAQSQDS
;
A
#
# COMPACT_ATOMS: atom_id res chain seq x y z
N MET A 1 7.75 -23.48 -6.19
CA MET A 1 8.38 -23.70 -4.88
C MET A 1 7.68 -24.78 -4.06
N VAL A 2 6.38 -24.67 -3.77
CA VAL A 2 5.67 -25.63 -2.90
C VAL A 2 5.65 -27.05 -3.48
N LEU A 3 5.34 -27.21 -4.77
CA LEU A 3 5.35 -28.52 -5.43
C LEU A 3 6.74 -29.18 -5.36
N ARG A 4 7.78 -28.47 -5.77
CA ARG A 4 9.18 -28.93 -5.64
C ARG A 4 9.59 -29.28 -4.21
N ALA A 5 9.12 -28.51 -3.23
CA ALA A 5 9.36 -28.81 -1.82
C ALA A 5 8.63 -30.08 -1.35
N ALA A 6 7.45 -30.38 -1.92
CA ALA A 6 6.73 -31.63 -1.72
C ALA A 6 7.42 -32.81 -2.40
N ASP A 7 8.10 -32.57 -3.53
CA ASP A 7 8.96 -33.55 -4.23
C ASP A 7 10.29 -33.81 -3.49
N GLY A 8 10.49 -33.22 -2.31
CA GLY A 8 11.66 -33.45 -1.47
C GLY A 8 12.86 -32.54 -1.78
N GLU A 9 12.73 -31.58 -2.69
CA GLU A 9 13.83 -30.65 -2.98
C GLU A 9 14.17 -29.76 -1.77
N THR A 10 15.46 -29.43 -1.65
CA THR A 10 15.96 -28.50 -0.61
C THR A 10 15.62 -27.05 -0.98
N ASN A 11 15.42 -26.19 0.03
CA ASN A 11 15.08 -24.78 -0.21
C ASN A 11 16.15 -24.07 -1.06
N LYS A 12 17.43 -24.35 -0.81
CA LYS A 12 18.56 -23.85 -1.59
C LYS A 12 18.49 -24.26 -3.06
N HIS A 13 18.17 -25.52 -3.35
CA HIS A 13 18.05 -25.99 -4.73
C HIS A 13 16.85 -25.36 -5.43
N ILE A 14 15.70 -25.28 -4.76
CA ILE A 14 14.49 -24.61 -5.28
C ILE A 14 14.77 -23.13 -5.57
N ALA A 15 15.45 -22.44 -4.66
CA ALA A 15 15.81 -21.03 -4.78
C ALA A 15 16.69 -20.77 -5.99
N SER A 16 17.74 -21.59 -6.17
CA SER A 16 18.63 -21.53 -7.33
C SER A 16 17.88 -21.80 -8.65
N THR A 17 17.02 -22.81 -8.67
CA THR A 17 16.27 -23.21 -9.88
C THR A 17 15.22 -22.18 -10.29
N LEU A 18 14.59 -21.51 -9.32
CA LEU A 18 13.52 -20.54 -9.58
C LEU A 18 13.99 -19.07 -9.58
N GLY A 19 15.27 -18.80 -9.28
CA GLY A 19 15.81 -17.44 -9.21
C GLY A 19 15.20 -16.58 -8.10
N VAL A 20 14.84 -17.19 -6.96
CA VAL A 20 14.20 -16.50 -5.82
C VAL A 20 15.08 -16.60 -4.57
N ASN A 21 14.80 -15.78 -3.55
CA ASN A 21 15.47 -15.91 -2.25
C ASN A 21 15.07 -17.22 -1.53
N GLU A 22 16.05 -17.91 -0.95
CA GLU A 22 15.89 -19.10 -0.12
C GLU A 22 14.92 -18.87 1.05
N ASP A 23 14.98 -17.70 1.70
CA ASP A 23 14.06 -17.36 2.80
C ASP A 23 12.60 -17.33 2.33
N GLY A 24 12.36 -16.87 1.11
CA GLY A 24 11.05 -16.86 0.48
C GLY A 24 10.53 -18.29 0.30
N VAL A 25 11.37 -19.19 -0.20
CA VAL A 25 11.02 -20.62 -0.33
C VAL A 25 10.69 -21.22 1.04
N GLY A 26 11.51 -20.94 2.06
CA GLY A 26 11.29 -21.41 3.42
C GLY A 26 9.99 -20.91 4.03
N GLN A 27 9.66 -19.62 3.83
CA GLN A 27 8.40 -19.03 4.28
C GLN A 27 7.20 -19.72 3.64
N TRP A 28 7.23 -19.93 2.32
CA TRP A 28 6.12 -20.57 1.61
C TRP A 28 5.97 -22.05 1.97
N ARG A 29 7.08 -22.77 2.22
CA ARG A 29 7.05 -24.14 2.72
C ARG A 29 6.40 -24.22 4.10
N ARG A 30 6.79 -23.33 5.02
CA ARG A 30 6.18 -23.27 6.36
C ARG A 30 4.69 -22.96 6.29
N ARG A 31 4.30 -21.94 5.50
CA ARG A 31 2.88 -21.58 5.29
C ARG A 31 2.05 -22.75 4.76
N TRP A 32 2.62 -23.57 3.88
CA TRP A 32 1.94 -24.75 3.35
C TRP A 32 1.76 -25.84 4.42
N LEU A 33 2.80 -26.10 5.23
CA LEU A 33 2.74 -27.04 6.35
C LEU A 33 1.76 -26.58 7.44
N ASP A 34 1.76 -25.30 7.80
CA ASP A 34 0.83 -24.72 8.77
C ASP A 34 -0.64 -24.85 8.30
N ALA A 35 -0.88 -24.99 6.99
CA ALA A 35 -2.20 -25.15 6.41
C ALA A 35 -2.59 -26.63 6.17
N HIS A 36 -1.75 -27.59 6.55
CA HIS A 36 -1.93 -29.01 6.26
C HIS A 36 -3.32 -29.53 6.65
N ASP A 37 -3.76 -29.29 7.89
CA ASP A 37 -5.05 -29.81 8.37
C ASP A 37 -6.24 -29.22 7.61
N ARG A 38 -6.15 -27.95 7.21
CA ARG A 38 -7.19 -27.29 6.39
C ARG A 38 -7.24 -27.83 4.98
N LEU A 39 -6.08 -28.16 4.40
CA LEU A 39 -5.97 -28.79 3.08
C LEU A 39 -6.50 -30.24 3.14
N ALA A 40 -6.12 -31.00 4.16
CA ALA A 40 -6.59 -32.37 4.39
C ALA A 40 -8.11 -32.43 4.59
N ALA A 41 -8.67 -31.54 5.41
CA ALA A 41 -10.12 -31.45 5.65
C ALA A 41 -10.95 -31.06 4.41
N ALA A 42 -10.29 -30.56 3.35
CA ALA A 42 -10.94 -30.17 2.11
C ALA A 42 -10.68 -31.16 0.95
N ALA A 43 -9.88 -32.21 1.16
CA ALA A 43 -9.37 -33.10 0.10
C ALA A 43 -10.47 -33.72 -0.76
N ASP A 44 -11.57 -34.17 -0.15
CA ASP A 44 -12.69 -34.82 -0.84
C ASP A 44 -13.67 -33.83 -1.51
N GLN A 45 -13.40 -32.53 -1.41
CA GLN A 45 -14.29 -31.47 -1.89
C GLN A 45 -13.53 -30.56 -2.85
N PRO A 46 -13.47 -30.86 -4.17
CA PRO A 46 -12.60 -30.17 -5.11
C PRO A 46 -12.76 -28.65 -5.13
N LYS A 47 -14.00 -28.15 -5.04
CA LYS A 47 -14.27 -26.70 -4.97
C LYS A 47 -13.71 -26.07 -3.69
N ARG A 48 -13.86 -26.75 -2.56
CA ARG A 48 -13.37 -26.30 -1.25
C ARG A 48 -11.86 -26.38 -1.18
N LEU A 49 -11.26 -27.47 -1.67
CA LEU A 49 -9.81 -27.64 -1.76
C LEU A 49 -9.19 -26.50 -2.55
N ARG A 50 -9.76 -26.16 -3.71
CA ARG A 50 -9.31 -25.02 -4.52
C ARG A 50 -9.34 -23.71 -3.74
N ALA A 51 -10.44 -23.41 -3.07
CA ALA A 51 -10.56 -22.19 -2.26
C ALA A 51 -9.54 -22.14 -1.11
N VAL A 52 -9.26 -23.28 -0.46
CA VAL A 52 -8.23 -23.36 0.59
C VAL A 52 -6.84 -23.13 0.00
N ILE A 53 -6.50 -23.77 -1.13
CA ILE A 53 -5.22 -23.57 -1.82
C ILE A 53 -5.05 -22.09 -2.22
N GLU A 54 -6.06 -21.47 -2.83
CA GLU A 54 -6.04 -20.06 -3.21
C GLU A 54 -5.82 -19.15 -1.99
N ALA A 55 -6.50 -19.42 -0.86
CA ALA A 55 -6.31 -18.67 0.37
C ALA A 55 -4.91 -18.85 0.99
N VAL A 56 -4.35 -20.07 0.95
CA VAL A 56 -3.00 -20.36 1.44
C VAL A 56 -1.94 -19.65 0.59
N LEU A 57 -2.16 -19.59 -0.73
CA LEU A 57 -1.25 -18.99 -1.70
C LEU A 57 -1.48 -17.49 -1.94
N ALA A 58 -2.54 -16.90 -1.38
CA ALA A 58 -2.81 -15.48 -1.50
C ALA A 58 -1.71 -14.63 -0.85
N ASP A 59 -1.45 -13.47 -1.46
CA ASP A 59 -0.69 -12.40 -0.82
C ASP A 59 -1.43 -11.93 0.42
N ARG A 60 -0.72 -11.83 1.56
CA ARG A 60 -1.30 -11.19 2.74
C ARG A 60 -1.54 -9.71 2.43
N PRO A 61 -2.61 -9.09 2.98
CA PRO A 61 -2.79 -7.65 2.89
C PRO A 61 -1.49 -6.96 3.28
N ARG A 62 -0.95 -6.16 2.36
CA ARG A 62 0.21 -5.32 2.68
C ARG A 62 -0.32 -4.22 3.58
N SER A 63 -0.18 -4.38 4.89
CA SER A 63 -0.30 -3.24 5.79
C SER A 63 0.83 -2.30 5.41
N GLY A 64 0.55 -1.33 4.54
CA GLY A 64 1.50 -0.27 4.25
C GLY A 64 1.95 0.36 5.57
N ALA A 65 3.17 0.90 5.60
CA ALA A 65 3.60 1.65 6.77
C ALA A 65 2.58 2.77 7.03
N PRO A 66 2.05 2.90 8.27
CA PRO A 66 1.19 4.04 8.59
C PRO A 66 1.96 5.32 8.28
N GLY A 67 1.30 6.28 7.63
CA GLY A 67 1.94 7.56 7.33
C GLY A 67 2.37 8.25 8.62
N ASN A 68 3.50 8.97 8.57
CA ASN A 68 4.01 9.73 9.73
C ASN A 68 3.06 10.85 10.23
N PHE A 69 1.99 11.13 9.49
CA PHE A 69 1.02 12.18 9.77
C PHE A 69 -0.37 11.59 9.70
N THR A 70 -1.21 11.97 10.65
CA THR A 70 -2.62 11.58 10.68
C THR A 70 -3.40 12.27 9.55
N PRO A 71 -4.55 11.72 9.14
CA PRO A 71 -5.45 12.40 8.21
C PRO A 71 -5.81 13.83 8.65
N GLU A 72 -6.04 14.03 9.94
CA GLU A 72 -6.40 15.32 10.52
C GLU A 72 -5.27 16.35 10.35
N GLN A 73 -4.03 15.94 10.63
CA GLN A 73 -2.85 16.79 10.41
C GLN A 73 -2.68 17.15 8.92
N ILE A 74 -2.92 16.19 8.03
CA ILE A 74 -2.87 16.43 6.58
C ILE A 74 -3.93 17.47 6.17
N CYS A 75 -5.17 17.32 6.64
CA CYS A 75 -6.23 18.27 6.37
C CYS A 75 -5.90 19.68 6.88
N GLN A 76 -5.37 19.79 8.10
CA GLN A 76 -4.95 21.08 8.67
C GLN A 76 -3.83 21.74 7.86
N ILE A 77 -2.84 20.97 7.39
CA ILE A 77 -1.76 21.48 6.52
C ILE A 77 -2.32 21.97 5.18
N ILE A 78 -3.26 21.23 4.58
CA ILE A 78 -3.90 21.64 3.32
C ILE A 78 -4.70 22.92 3.53
N ALA A 79 -5.49 23.00 4.60
CA ALA A 79 -6.27 24.19 4.93
C ALA A 79 -5.37 25.42 5.12
N LEU A 80 -4.27 25.27 5.87
CA LEU A 80 -3.27 26.32 6.05
C LEU A 80 -2.71 26.82 4.71
N ALA A 81 -2.39 25.91 3.79
CA ALA A 81 -1.85 26.30 2.47
C ALA A 81 -2.88 27.03 1.59
N CYS A 82 -4.18 26.92 1.89
CA CYS A 82 -5.25 27.66 1.23
C CYS A 82 -5.53 29.04 1.87
N GLU A 83 -5.00 29.31 3.05
CA GLU A 83 -5.12 30.63 3.68
C GLU A 83 -4.28 31.68 2.96
N THR A 84 -4.61 32.96 3.14
CA THR A 84 -3.72 34.06 2.71
C THR A 84 -2.54 34.15 3.67
N PRO A 85 -1.29 34.15 3.18
CA PRO A 85 -0.13 34.28 4.05
C PRO A 85 -0.10 35.63 4.77
N PRO A 86 0.38 35.68 6.02
CA PRO A 86 0.44 36.93 6.77
C PRO A 86 1.47 37.89 6.14
N PRO A 87 1.20 39.21 6.11
CA PRO A 87 2.16 40.20 5.64
C PRO A 87 3.50 40.09 6.41
N PRO A 88 4.66 40.30 5.75
CA PRO A 88 4.84 40.78 4.38
C PRO A 88 4.91 39.66 3.32
N LEU A 89 4.56 38.41 3.65
CA LEU A 89 4.59 37.31 2.69
C LEU A 89 3.52 37.52 1.61
N THR A 90 3.91 37.40 0.34
CA THR A 90 2.98 37.49 -0.81
C THR A 90 2.45 36.13 -1.24
N HIS A 91 3.16 35.04 -0.90
CA HIS A 91 2.78 33.66 -1.21
C HIS A 91 3.38 32.72 -0.17
N TRP A 92 2.71 31.58 0.06
CA TRP A 92 3.26 30.51 0.87
C TRP A 92 4.42 29.83 0.16
N THR A 93 5.62 29.90 0.73
CA THR A 93 6.69 28.95 0.37
C THR A 93 6.57 27.69 1.22
N ARG A 94 7.19 26.59 0.77
CA ARG A 94 7.25 25.36 1.59
C ARG A 94 7.95 25.58 2.93
N LYS A 95 8.91 26.49 3.00
CA LYS A 95 9.62 26.82 4.25
C LYS A 95 8.70 27.57 5.21
N ASP A 96 7.90 28.49 4.68
CA ASP A 96 6.92 29.24 5.49
C ASP A 96 5.84 28.30 6.01
N LEU A 97 5.33 27.39 5.18
CA LEU A 97 4.37 26.38 5.62
C LEU A 97 4.94 25.44 6.68
N VAL A 98 6.21 25.04 6.59
CA VAL A 98 6.86 24.26 7.66
C VAL A 98 6.85 25.05 8.98
N ARG A 99 7.29 26.32 8.94
CA ARG A 99 7.34 27.18 10.13
C ARG A 99 5.96 27.33 10.75
N GLU A 100 4.97 27.66 9.93
CA GLU A 100 3.61 27.93 10.37
C GLU A 100 2.91 26.65 10.88
N THR A 101 3.15 25.50 10.25
CA THR A 101 2.65 24.18 10.71
C THR A 101 3.15 23.85 12.12
N ILE A 102 4.43 24.12 12.39
CA ILE A 102 5.02 23.91 13.71
C ILE A 102 4.50 24.95 14.71
N GLN A 103 4.45 26.22 14.31
CA GLN A 103 3.97 27.32 15.15
C GLN A 103 2.53 27.13 15.61
N ARG A 104 1.65 26.60 14.74
CA ARG A 104 0.25 26.28 15.07
C ARG A 104 0.07 24.95 15.81
N GLY A 105 1.15 24.22 16.06
CA GLY A 105 1.10 22.94 16.77
C GLY A 105 0.45 21.79 15.98
N ILE A 106 0.31 21.93 14.66
CA ILE A 106 -0.29 20.90 13.80
C ILE A 106 0.60 19.65 13.76
N ALA A 107 1.92 19.85 13.67
CA ALA A 107 2.89 18.77 13.80
C ALA A 107 4.14 19.25 14.54
N PRO A 108 4.75 18.42 15.41
CA PRO A 108 5.93 18.81 16.18
C PRO A 108 7.15 19.05 15.28
N THR A 109 7.28 18.28 14.21
CA THR A 109 8.28 18.48 13.15
C THR A 109 7.72 18.06 11.80
N ILE A 110 8.13 18.75 10.74
CA ILE A 110 7.79 18.40 9.36
C ILE A 110 8.83 18.94 8.40
N SER A 111 9.16 18.18 7.36
CA SER A 111 10.10 18.63 6.32
C SER A 111 9.38 19.31 5.15
N ALA A 112 10.06 20.26 4.49
CA ALA A 112 9.56 20.93 3.29
C ALA A 112 9.19 19.93 2.16
N THR A 113 9.93 18.82 2.05
CA THR A 113 9.61 17.73 1.11
C THR A 113 8.30 17.06 1.46
N THR A 114 8.00 16.87 2.75
CA THR A 114 6.74 16.26 3.20
C THR A 114 5.56 17.19 2.94
N ILE A 115 5.69 18.49 3.25
CA ILE A 115 4.71 19.51 2.84
C ILE A 115 4.46 19.42 1.33
N GLY A 116 5.53 19.38 0.51
CA GLY A 116 5.41 19.25 -0.93
C GLY A 116 4.67 17.98 -1.37
N ARG A 117 4.91 16.84 -0.71
CA ARG A 117 4.22 15.58 -0.99
C ARG A 117 2.74 15.66 -0.63
N ILE A 118 2.40 16.20 0.54
CA ILE A 118 1.01 16.39 1.00
C ILE A 118 0.23 17.27 0.01
N LEU A 119 0.80 18.40 -0.39
CA LEU A 119 0.14 19.31 -1.34
C LEU A 119 0.01 18.71 -2.74
N LYS A 120 0.96 17.86 -3.16
CA LYS A 120 0.88 17.12 -4.44
C LYS A 120 -0.23 16.06 -4.40
N SER A 121 -0.40 15.35 -3.29
CA SER A 121 -1.45 14.33 -3.14
C SER A 121 -2.86 14.92 -2.99
N GLY A 122 -2.99 16.17 -2.56
CA GLY A 122 -4.27 16.87 -2.42
C GLY A 122 -4.87 17.40 -3.73
N ARG A 123 -4.18 17.23 -4.87
CA ARG A 123 -4.75 17.60 -6.18
C ARG A 123 -5.94 16.68 -6.46
N PRO A 124 -7.16 17.20 -6.73
CA PRO A 124 -8.25 16.37 -7.22
C PRO A 124 -7.75 15.59 -8.43
N GLN A 125 -7.83 14.27 -8.36
CA GLN A 125 -7.54 13.44 -9.53
C GLN A 125 -8.54 13.86 -10.60
N ALA A 126 -8.04 14.32 -11.76
CA ALA A 126 -8.90 14.70 -12.86
C ALA A 126 -9.84 13.52 -13.17
N PRO A 127 -11.16 13.73 -13.23
CA PRO A 127 -12.10 12.65 -13.50
C PRO A 127 -11.69 12.01 -14.83
N SER A 128 -11.27 10.74 -14.76
CA SER A 128 -10.76 9.98 -15.91
C SER A 128 -11.89 9.30 -16.69
N HIS A 129 -13.10 9.84 -16.63
CA HIS A 129 -14.21 9.35 -17.43
C HIS A 129 -14.32 10.21 -18.69
N PRO A 130 -14.06 9.65 -19.90
CA PRO A 130 -14.54 10.28 -21.11
C PRO A 130 -16.06 10.24 -21.06
N LEU A 131 -16.70 11.42 -21.02
CA LEU A 131 -18.12 11.59 -21.30
C LEU A 131 -18.34 11.17 -22.76
N LEU A 132 -18.60 9.89 -22.99
CA LEU A 132 -19.15 9.43 -24.26
C LEU A 132 -20.60 9.90 -24.28
N ALA A 133 -20.83 11.03 -24.95
CA ALA A 133 -22.13 11.41 -25.44
C ALA A 133 -22.59 10.31 -26.41
N GLN A 134 -23.55 9.49 -26.00
CA GLN A 134 -24.28 8.65 -26.95
C GLN A 134 -25.31 9.55 -27.62
N SER A 135 -25.06 9.92 -28.87
CA SER A 135 -26.09 10.44 -29.76
C SER A 135 -27.17 9.37 -29.91
N GLN A 136 -28.40 9.70 -29.53
CA GLN A 136 -29.57 8.93 -29.92
C GLN A 136 -30.03 9.48 -31.26
N ASP A 137 -29.74 8.76 -32.34
CA ASP A 137 -30.39 8.99 -33.63
C ASP A 137 -31.83 8.47 -33.54
N SER A 138 -32.80 9.32 -33.89
CA SER A 138 -34.22 8.98 -34.12
C SER A 138 -34.53 9.07 -35.60
#